data_AF-A0A957HK41-F1
#
_entry.id   AF-A0A957HK41-F1
#
_cell.length_a   1.000
_cell.length_b   1.000
_cell.length_c   1.000
_cell.angle_alpha   90.00
_cell.angle_beta   90.00
_cell.angle_gamma   90.00
#
_symmetry.space_group_name_H-M   'P 1'
#
loop_
_entity.id
_entity.type
_entity.pdbx_description
1 polymer ?
#
loop_
_entity_poly.entity_id
_entity_poly.type
_entity_poly.pdbx_seq_one_letter_code
_entity_poly.pdbx_strand_id
1 'polypeptide(L)'
;DILQDLVEQEAIAEFGYEPFLIEGNDSRGIDVGYLVRSDRATVESFAAHDAPDELFARPPLVITVTAHLASGDQPVIVLNNHFLSLSAGEEATEPVRAAQAAWNTEIIAELAATNPEAQFVVLGDLNSFFQTLPLDTLEASGLQHVYRYLGEGERPYTYIFEGRTQTLDHIVVSPELFGRLTLVQPLHTNADYPVADSEDLSPRRVSDHDPLVAIFSFSE
;
A
#
# COMPACT_ATOMS: atom_id res chain seq x y z
N ASP A 1 12.66 3.21 -15.03
CA ASP A 1 12.02 3.16 -16.35
C ASP A 1 10.50 3.04 -16.25
N ILE A 2 9.93 1.97 -15.67
CA ILE A 2 8.46 1.76 -15.62
C ILE A 2 7.66 2.96 -15.06
N LEU A 3 8.01 3.49 -13.88
CA LEU A 3 7.27 4.61 -13.29
C LEU A 3 7.41 5.90 -14.12
N GLN A 4 8.53 6.08 -14.82
CA GLN A 4 8.72 7.22 -15.71
C GLN A 4 7.83 7.09 -16.95
N ASP A 5 7.79 5.91 -17.55
CA ASP A 5 6.91 5.62 -18.69
C ASP A 5 5.42 5.80 -18.35
N LEU A 6 5.04 5.54 -17.09
CA LEU A 6 3.67 5.75 -16.61
C LEU A 6 3.32 7.25 -16.53
N VAL A 7 4.19 8.09 -15.98
CA VAL A 7 3.87 9.53 -15.84
C VAL A 7 3.82 10.27 -17.18
N GLU A 8 4.43 9.70 -18.22
CA GLU A 8 4.37 10.22 -19.59
C GLU A 8 3.08 9.84 -20.33
N GLN A 9 2.23 8.97 -19.76
CA GLN A 9 0.95 8.61 -20.37
C GLN A 9 0.02 9.81 -20.46
N GLU A 10 -0.57 10.04 -21.65
CA GLU A 10 -1.45 11.19 -21.93
C GLU A 10 -2.59 11.33 -20.90
N ALA A 11 -3.13 10.20 -20.42
CA ALA A 11 -4.21 10.17 -19.45
C ALA A 11 -3.86 10.76 -18.08
N ILE A 12 -2.58 10.84 -17.71
CA ILE A 12 -2.15 11.37 -16.40
C ILE A 12 -1.07 12.45 -16.47
N ALA A 13 -0.50 12.71 -17.64
CA ALA A 13 0.59 13.67 -17.85
C ALA A 13 0.24 15.09 -17.37
N GLU A 14 -1.02 15.51 -17.47
CA GLU A 14 -1.47 16.84 -17.02
C GLU A 14 -1.45 17.03 -15.50
N PHE A 15 -1.44 15.94 -14.72
CA PHE A 15 -1.52 15.98 -13.25
C PHE A 15 -0.14 16.07 -12.57
N GLY A 16 0.95 16.11 -13.34
CA GLY A 16 2.30 16.28 -12.81
C GLY A 16 2.69 15.20 -11.80
N TYR A 17 2.41 13.93 -12.10
CA TYR A 17 2.86 12.83 -11.24
C TYR A 17 4.39 12.75 -11.22
N GLU A 18 4.95 12.63 -10.02
CA GLU A 18 6.37 12.42 -9.78
C GLU A 18 6.63 10.99 -9.28
N PRO A 19 7.58 10.26 -9.90
CA PRO A 19 7.92 8.91 -9.49
C PRO A 19 8.98 8.87 -8.38
N PHE A 20 8.76 8.05 -7.35
CA PHE A 20 9.69 7.80 -6.26
C PHE A 20 9.90 6.30 -6.08
N LEU A 21 11.15 5.84 -6.24
CA LEU A 21 11.52 4.44 -6.10
C LEU A 21 12.98 4.36 -5.65
N ILE A 22 13.26 3.41 -4.76
CA ILE A 22 14.62 2.99 -4.42
C ILE A 22 14.68 1.50 -4.77
N GLU A 23 15.66 1.13 -5.59
CA GLU A 23 15.87 -0.26 -5.99
C GLU A 23 16.14 -1.11 -4.73
N GLY A 24 15.35 -2.17 -4.58
CA GLY A 24 15.47 -3.13 -3.51
C GLY A 24 16.52 -4.20 -3.80
N ASN A 25 16.57 -5.21 -2.93
CA ASN A 25 17.52 -6.33 -3.03
C ASN A 25 16.86 -7.60 -3.60
N ASP A 26 15.64 -7.51 -4.14
CA ASP A 26 14.93 -8.67 -4.65
C ASP A 26 15.56 -9.17 -5.95
N SER A 27 16.04 -10.42 -5.95
CA SER A 27 16.68 -11.04 -7.11
C SER A 27 15.83 -11.13 -8.39
N ARG A 28 14.51 -10.93 -8.29
CA ARG A 28 13.58 -10.92 -9.43
C ARG A 28 13.39 -9.52 -10.03
N GLY A 29 13.96 -8.47 -9.41
CA GLY A 29 13.75 -7.08 -9.80
C GLY A 29 12.37 -6.55 -9.44
N ILE A 30 11.82 -6.98 -8.30
CA ILE A 30 10.52 -6.49 -7.79
C ILE A 30 10.79 -5.42 -6.75
N ASP A 31 10.23 -4.23 -6.99
CA ASP A 31 10.34 -3.07 -6.13
C ASP A 31 8.99 -2.53 -5.69
N VAL A 32 9.03 -1.67 -4.69
CA VAL A 32 7.92 -0.80 -4.29
C VAL A 32 8.25 0.63 -4.67
N GLY A 33 7.24 1.38 -5.11
CA GLY A 33 7.41 2.75 -5.54
C GLY A 33 6.12 3.55 -5.42
N TYR A 34 6.23 4.85 -5.66
CA TYR A 34 5.13 5.80 -5.59
C TYR A 34 5.05 6.64 -6.85
N LEU A 35 3.82 7.00 -7.21
CA LEU A 35 3.51 8.12 -8.08
C LEU A 35 2.73 9.14 -7.25
N VAL A 36 3.29 10.34 -7.07
CA VAL A 36 2.67 11.40 -6.25
C VAL A 36 2.32 12.58 -7.14
N ARG A 37 1.09 13.09 -7.04
CA ARG A 37 0.64 14.30 -7.75
C ARG A 37 1.30 15.55 -7.18
N SER A 38 2.30 16.09 -7.88
CA SER A 38 3.03 17.30 -7.43
C SER A 38 2.15 18.55 -7.38
N ASP A 39 1.04 18.57 -8.12
CA ASP A 39 0.07 19.68 -8.08
C ASP A 39 -0.78 19.70 -6.79
N ARG A 40 -0.79 18.59 -6.03
CA ARG A 40 -1.59 18.42 -4.81
C ARG A 40 -0.77 18.12 -3.56
N ALA A 41 0.50 17.75 -3.70
CA ALA A 41 1.32 17.36 -2.57
C ALA A 41 2.80 17.59 -2.84
N THR A 42 3.55 17.87 -1.77
CA THR A 42 5.01 17.96 -1.79
C THR A 42 5.59 16.73 -1.08
N VAL A 43 6.54 16.03 -1.71
CA VAL A 43 7.29 14.96 -1.06
C VAL A 43 8.51 15.57 -0.36
N GLU A 44 8.50 15.56 0.97
CA GLU A 44 9.56 16.15 1.80
C GLU A 44 10.77 15.22 1.92
N SER A 45 10.51 13.92 1.99
CA SER A 45 11.54 12.88 2.07
C SER A 45 11.02 11.54 1.58
N PHE A 46 11.93 10.71 1.09
CA PHE A 46 11.66 9.30 0.79
C PHE A 46 12.90 8.47 1.14
N ALA A 47 12.70 7.34 1.81
CA ALA A 47 13.79 6.47 2.25
C ALA A 47 13.32 5.01 2.35
N ALA A 48 14.22 4.08 2.04
CA ALA A 48 14.02 2.67 2.35
C ALA A 48 14.36 2.45 3.83
N HIS A 49 13.52 1.73 4.57
CA HIS A 49 13.73 1.43 5.98
C HIS A 49 14.14 -0.04 6.18
N ASP A 50 15.43 -0.31 6.05
CA ASP A 50 16.00 -1.65 6.28
C ASP A 50 15.70 -2.16 7.69
N ALA A 51 15.40 -3.46 7.79
CA ALA A 51 15.26 -4.15 9.05
C ALA A 51 16.50 -5.02 9.34
N PRO A 52 16.76 -5.34 10.61
CA PRO A 52 17.78 -6.32 10.97
C PRO A 52 17.55 -7.69 10.31
N ASP A 53 18.63 -8.49 10.22
CA ASP A 53 18.60 -9.90 9.84
C ASP A 53 17.93 -10.22 8.48
N GLU A 54 17.98 -9.28 7.53
CA GLU A 54 17.39 -9.43 6.19
C GLU A 54 15.89 -9.81 6.23
N LEU A 55 15.16 -9.31 7.24
CA LEU A 55 13.73 -9.57 7.42
C LEU A 55 12.89 -9.19 6.18
N PHE A 56 13.39 -8.27 5.37
CA PHE A 56 12.79 -7.89 4.10
C PHE A 56 13.74 -8.15 2.93
N ALA A 57 13.25 -8.84 1.90
CA ALA A 57 13.88 -8.80 0.58
C ALA A 57 13.71 -7.41 -0.09
N ARG A 58 12.61 -6.73 0.25
CA ARG A 58 12.24 -5.38 -0.19
C ARG A 58 11.89 -4.56 1.04
N PRO A 59 12.82 -3.76 1.57
CA PRO A 59 12.56 -2.89 2.70
C PRO A 59 11.35 -1.98 2.41
N PRO A 60 10.55 -1.63 3.43
CA PRO A 60 9.47 -0.67 3.26
C PRO A 60 10.01 0.65 2.70
N LEU A 61 9.41 1.14 1.61
CA LEU A 61 9.72 2.48 1.10
C LEU A 61 8.80 3.48 1.79
N VAL A 62 9.40 4.34 2.60
CA VAL A 62 8.68 5.34 3.39
C VAL A 62 8.78 6.69 2.73
N ILE A 63 7.65 7.37 2.55
CA ILE A 63 7.59 8.76 2.08
C ILE A 63 6.95 9.64 3.14
N THR A 64 7.51 10.83 3.33
CA THR A 64 6.85 11.93 4.07
C THR A 64 6.33 12.92 3.07
N VAL A 65 5.02 13.18 3.12
CA VAL A 65 4.31 13.99 2.14
C VAL A 65 3.52 15.07 2.85
N THR A 66 3.60 16.30 2.36
CA THR A 66 2.67 17.37 2.72
C THR A 66 1.55 17.40 1.68
N ALA A 67 0.34 16.99 2.05
CA ALA A 67 -0.83 17.12 1.19
C ALA A 67 -1.42 18.54 1.30
N HIS A 68 -1.56 19.23 0.17
CA HIS A 68 -2.11 20.58 0.09
C HIS A 68 -3.63 20.53 -0.10
N LEU A 69 -4.36 20.76 0.98
CA LEU A 69 -5.83 20.72 1.00
C LEU A 69 -6.39 22.13 1.13
N ALA A 70 -7.65 22.32 0.73
CA ALA A 70 -8.34 23.61 0.92
C ALA A 70 -8.45 24.00 2.41
N SER A 71 -8.58 23.00 3.28
CA SER A 71 -8.62 23.14 4.75
C SER A 71 -7.25 23.42 5.38
N GLY A 72 -6.17 23.42 4.60
CA GLY A 72 -4.79 23.54 5.06
C GLY A 72 -3.94 22.31 4.77
N ASP A 73 -2.64 22.44 4.99
CA ASP A 73 -1.68 21.36 4.74
C ASP A 73 -1.82 20.24 5.77
N GLN A 74 -1.77 18.99 5.29
CA GLN A 74 -1.78 17.79 6.13
C GLN A 74 -0.52 16.95 5.86
N PRO A 75 0.39 16.80 6.84
CA PRO A 75 1.47 15.84 6.73
C PRO A 75 0.91 14.40 6.78
N VAL A 76 1.39 13.57 5.86
CA VAL A 76 1.07 12.14 5.76
C VAL A 76 2.36 11.37 5.54
N ILE A 77 2.57 10.33 6.35
CA ILE A 77 3.70 9.41 6.22
C ILE A 77 3.14 8.06 5.73
N VAL A 78 3.65 7.60 4.60
CA VAL A 78 3.19 6.36 3.96
C VAL A 78 4.34 5.36 3.93
N LEU A 79 4.06 4.14 4.38
CA LEU A 79 4.96 2.99 4.36
C LEU A 79 4.42 2.01 3.31
N ASN A 80 5.11 1.91 2.17
CA ASN A 80 4.76 1.00 1.09
C ASN A 80 5.57 -0.28 1.23
N ASN A 81 4.86 -1.39 1.29
CA ASN A 81 5.38 -2.68 1.69
C ASN A 81 5.09 -3.73 0.63
N HIS A 82 5.96 -4.74 0.59
CA HIS A 82 5.70 -5.98 -0.12
C HIS A 82 6.25 -7.13 0.71
N PHE A 83 5.40 -7.69 1.57
CA PHE A 83 5.76 -8.71 2.57
C PHE A 83 6.17 -10.04 1.94
N LEU A 84 6.63 -10.97 2.78
CA LEU A 84 6.99 -12.31 2.34
C LEU A 84 5.78 -13.04 1.75
N SER A 85 5.95 -13.55 0.52
CA SER A 85 4.91 -14.28 -0.21
C SER A 85 4.43 -15.53 0.53
N LEU A 86 3.20 -15.93 0.23
CA LEU A 86 2.55 -17.16 0.69
C LEU A 86 3.07 -18.45 0.02
N SER A 87 4.08 -18.39 -0.85
CA SER A 87 4.54 -19.52 -1.67
C SER A 87 5.00 -20.75 -0.86
N ALA A 88 5.47 -20.56 0.38
CA ALA A 88 5.85 -21.64 1.28
C ALA A 88 4.71 -22.09 2.22
N GLY A 89 3.49 -21.56 2.04
CA GLY A 89 2.30 -21.82 2.84
C GLY A 89 2.13 -20.82 3.99
N GLU A 90 0.87 -20.59 4.40
CA GLU A 90 0.49 -19.63 5.45
C GLU A 90 1.26 -19.87 6.75
N GLU A 91 1.14 -21.06 7.34
CA GLU A 91 1.70 -21.40 8.65
C GLU A 91 3.22 -21.17 8.74
N ALA A 92 3.96 -21.48 7.67
CA ALA A 92 5.41 -21.32 7.64
C ALA A 92 5.84 -19.86 7.47
N THR A 93 5.00 -19.02 6.86
CA THR A 93 5.37 -17.65 6.46
C THR A 93 4.74 -16.58 7.35
N GLU A 94 3.64 -16.88 8.03
CA GLU A 94 2.91 -15.97 8.91
C GLU A 94 3.80 -15.35 10.02
N PRO A 95 4.69 -16.10 10.71
CA PRO A 95 5.55 -15.52 11.74
C PRO A 95 6.51 -14.45 11.19
N VAL A 96 7.02 -14.64 9.97
CA VAL A 96 7.90 -13.67 9.32
C VAL A 96 7.11 -12.42 8.91
N ARG A 97 5.92 -12.60 8.32
CA ARG A 97 5.04 -11.47 8.00
C ARG A 97 4.59 -10.71 9.25
N ALA A 98 4.36 -11.39 10.36
CA ALA A 98 4.04 -10.75 11.63
C ALA A 98 5.22 -9.93 12.16
N ALA A 99 6.45 -10.42 12.01
CA ALA A 99 7.65 -9.63 12.31
C ALA A 99 7.80 -8.42 11.37
N GLN A 100 7.48 -8.55 10.07
CA GLN A 100 7.45 -7.44 9.12
C GLN A 100 6.40 -6.38 9.48
N ALA A 101 5.22 -6.81 9.94
CA ALA A 101 4.20 -5.93 10.50
C ALA A 101 4.68 -5.23 11.78
N ALA A 102 5.29 -5.96 12.71
CA ALA A 102 5.85 -5.39 13.93
C ALA A 102 6.91 -4.32 13.62
N TRP A 103 7.80 -4.58 12.66
CA TRP A 103 8.78 -3.59 12.19
C TRP A 103 8.14 -2.30 11.67
N ASN A 104 7.02 -2.40 10.93
CA ASN A 104 6.27 -1.21 10.50
C ASN A 104 5.75 -0.41 11.71
N THR A 105 5.32 -1.07 12.79
CA THR A 105 4.87 -0.37 14.01
C THR A 105 6.01 0.33 14.74
N GLU A 106 7.22 -0.24 14.72
CA GLU A 106 8.43 0.39 15.25
C GLU A 106 8.81 1.64 14.46
N ILE A 107 8.81 1.58 13.12
CA ILE A 107 9.04 2.75 12.24
C ILE A 107 8.03 3.86 12.56
N ILE A 108 6.73 3.51 12.66
CA ILE A 108 5.69 4.49 12.97
C ILE A 108 5.92 5.12 14.34
N ALA A 109 6.25 4.34 15.37
CA ALA A 109 6.50 4.87 16.70
C ALA A 109 7.69 5.85 16.72
N GLU A 110 8.77 5.57 15.99
CA GLU A 110 9.91 6.46 15.84
C GLU A 110 9.52 7.77 15.12
N LEU A 111 8.84 7.66 13.98
CA LEU A 111 8.48 8.82 13.17
C LEU A 111 7.42 9.69 13.85
N ALA A 112 6.47 9.09 14.55
CA ALA A 112 5.44 9.81 15.32
C ALA A 112 6.04 10.68 16.44
N ALA A 113 7.20 10.29 17.01
CA ALA A 113 7.87 11.07 18.04
C ALA A 113 8.40 12.43 17.53
N THR A 114 8.65 12.54 16.22
CA THR A 114 9.15 13.77 15.58
C THR A 114 8.14 14.43 14.65
N ASN A 115 7.04 13.75 14.33
CA ASN A 115 5.97 14.21 13.44
C ASN A 115 4.58 14.04 14.09
N PRO A 116 4.27 14.78 15.18
CA PRO A 116 3.06 14.55 15.97
C PRO A 116 1.74 14.84 15.22
N GLU A 117 1.78 15.65 14.18
CA GLU A 117 0.60 16.01 13.36
C GLU A 117 0.43 15.10 12.13
N ALA A 118 1.37 14.17 11.89
CA ALA A 118 1.33 13.32 10.71
C ALA A 118 0.27 12.22 10.83
N GLN A 119 -0.46 12.01 9.75
CA GLN A 119 -1.24 10.78 9.58
C GLN A 119 -0.34 9.67 9.05
N PHE A 120 -0.59 8.44 9.48
CA PHE A 120 0.21 7.29 9.10
C PHE A 120 -0.59 6.32 8.23
N VAL A 121 0.05 5.78 7.21
CA VAL A 121 -0.52 4.80 6.30
C VAL A 121 0.48 3.67 6.09
N VAL A 122 0.08 2.43 6.37
CA VAL A 122 0.77 1.21 5.95
C VAL A 122 -0.02 0.62 4.79
N LEU A 123 0.62 0.44 3.64
CA LEU A 123 -0.05 -0.12 2.46
C LEU A 123 0.84 -1.05 1.65
N GLY A 124 0.21 -1.78 0.73
CA GLY A 124 0.85 -2.60 -0.29
C GLY A 124 0.36 -4.04 -0.27
N ASP A 125 1.08 -4.93 -0.96
CA ASP A 125 0.86 -6.37 -0.90
C ASP A 125 1.47 -6.92 0.39
N LEU A 126 0.63 -7.05 1.41
CA LEU A 126 1.05 -7.61 2.70
C LEU A 126 1.02 -9.13 2.70
N ASN A 127 0.65 -9.78 1.58
CA ASN A 127 0.64 -11.23 1.40
C ASN A 127 -0.04 -11.98 2.55
N SER A 128 -1.12 -11.44 3.08
CA SER A 128 -1.73 -11.90 4.31
C SER A 128 -3.24 -11.81 4.20
N PHE A 129 -3.98 -12.84 4.61
CA PHE A 129 -5.45 -12.73 4.62
C PHE A 129 -5.94 -11.68 5.61
N PHE A 130 -7.18 -11.21 5.43
CA PHE A 130 -7.81 -10.35 6.43
C PHE A 130 -7.99 -11.13 7.76
N GLN A 131 -7.77 -10.44 8.90
CA GLN A 131 -7.88 -11.00 10.26
C GLN A 131 -6.92 -12.17 10.53
N THR A 132 -5.67 -12.04 10.10
CA THR A 132 -4.55 -12.91 10.48
C THR A 132 -3.52 -12.13 11.28
N LEU A 133 -2.54 -12.85 11.86
CA LEU A 133 -1.59 -12.28 12.81
C LEU A 133 -0.84 -11.02 12.31
N PRO A 134 -0.40 -10.91 11.04
CA PRO A 134 0.27 -9.70 10.56
C PRO A 134 -0.62 -8.46 10.60
N LEU A 135 -1.89 -8.57 10.18
CA LEU A 135 -2.83 -7.44 10.21
C LEU A 135 -3.26 -7.13 11.66
N ASP A 136 -3.49 -8.17 12.48
CA ASP A 136 -3.81 -7.99 13.89
C ASP A 136 -2.67 -7.29 14.64
N THR A 137 -1.41 -7.54 14.26
CA THR A 137 -0.23 -6.85 14.81
C THR A 137 -0.26 -5.35 14.49
N LEU A 138 -0.60 -4.98 13.26
CA LEU A 138 -0.78 -3.58 12.89
C LEU A 138 -1.94 -2.93 13.66
N GLU A 139 -3.10 -3.58 13.72
CA GLU A 139 -4.28 -3.05 14.43
C GLU A 139 -4.05 -2.95 15.95
N ALA A 140 -3.28 -3.86 16.56
CA ALA A 140 -2.92 -3.82 17.98
C ALA A 140 -2.04 -2.61 18.35
N SER A 141 -1.34 -2.01 17.38
CA SER A 141 -0.60 -0.75 17.57
C SER A 141 -1.50 0.49 17.61
N GLY A 142 -2.81 0.32 17.36
CA GLY A 142 -3.80 1.38 17.32
C GLY A 142 -4.15 1.86 15.91
N LEU A 143 -3.50 1.33 14.87
CA LEU A 143 -3.92 1.58 13.48
C LEU A 143 -5.28 0.91 13.19
N GLN A 144 -5.96 1.37 12.15
CA GLN A 144 -7.26 0.87 11.73
C GLN A 144 -7.23 0.42 10.28
N HIS A 145 -7.65 -0.81 10.04
CA HIS A 145 -7.68 -1.38 8.71
C HIS A 145 -8.85 -0.79 7.89
N VAL A 146 -8.61 -0.30 6.67
CA VAL A 146 -9.66 0.37 5.88
C VAL A 146 -10.88 -0.52 5.56
N TYR A 147 -10.70 -1.82 5.35
CA TYR A 147 -11.81 -2.77 5.20
C TYR A 147 -12.78 -2.84 6.39
N ARG A 148 -12.42 -2.33 7.58
CA ARG A 148 -13.37 -2.16 8.70
C ARG A 148 -14.47 -1.13 8.39
N TYR A 149 -14.27 -0.30 7.36
CA TYR A 149 -15.27 0.65 6.85
C TYR A 149 -16.38 -0.04 6.04
N LEU A 150 -16.09 -1.22 5.50
CA LEU A 150 -17.05 -1.98 4.72
C LEU A 150 -18.09 -2.64 5.63
N GLY A 151 -19.28 -2.91 5.09
CA GLY A 151 -20.35 -3.54 5.84
C GLY A 151 -19.99 -4.96 6.31
N GLU A 152 -20.61 -5.40 7.42
CA GLU A 152 -20.46 -6.78 7.87
C GLU A 152 -20.82 -7.77 6.74
N GLY A 153 -19.89 -8.66 6.42
CA GLY A 153 -20.06 -9.68 5.38
C GLY A 153 -19.44 -9.33 4.02
N GLU A 154 -18.97 -8.09 3.83
CA GLU A 154 -18.14 -7.76 2.68
C GLU A 154 -16.77 -8.45 2.80
N ARG A 155 -16.36 -9.12 1.73
CA ARG A 155 -15.10 -9.86 1.63
C ARG A 155 -14.32 -9.34 0.42
N PRO A 156 -13.70 -8.17 0.53
CA PRO A 156 -12.91 -7.63 -0.56
C PRO A 156 -11.77 -8.59 -0.88
N TYR A 157 -11.48 -8.76 -2.16
CA TYR A 157 -10.35 -9.52 -2.64
C TYR A 157 -9.64 -8.72 -3.71
N THR A 158 -8.36 -8.99 -3.88
CA THR A 158 -7.55 -8.37 -4.93
C THR A 158 -6.86 -9.41 -5.79
N TYR A 159 -6.90 -10.69 -5.41
CA TYR A 159 -6.18 -11.75 -6.11
C TYR A 159 -7.00 -13.04 -6.19
N ILE A 160 -6.78 -13.84 -7.23
CA ILE A 160 -7.39 -15.17 -7.39
C ILE A 160 -6.30 -16.20 -7.66
N PHE A 161 -6.19 -17.18 -6.76
CA PHE A 161 -5.27 -18.31 -6.89
C PHE A 161 -6.04 -19.62 -6.89
N GLU A 162 -5.86 -20.42 -7.95
CA GLU A 162 -6.52 -21.73 -8.11
C GLU A 162 -8.05 -21.68 -7.89
N GLY A 163 -8.69 -20.60 -8.36
CA GLY A 163 -10.13 -20.38 -8.24
C GLY A 163 -10.60 -19.92 -6.86
N ARG A 164 -9.69 -19.52 -5.97
CA ARG A 164 -9.99 -18.97 -4.65
C ARG A 164 -9.62 -17.49 -4.59
N THR A 165 -10.57 -16.65 -4.21
CA THR A 165 -10.35 -15.22 -3.95
C THR A 165 -9.50 -15.03 -2.70
N GLN A 166 -8.52 -14.12 -2.76
CA GLN A 166 -7.60 -13.80 -1.69
C GLN A 166 -7.53 -12.28 -1.50
N THR A 167 -7.54 -11.85 -0.25
CA THR A 167 -7.31 -10.47 0.16
C THR A 167 -5.84 -10.37 0.52
N LEU A 168 -5.00 -9.79 -0.35
CA LEU A 168 -3.55 -9.68 -0.12
C LEU A 168 -3.05 -8.24 -0.11
N ASP A 169 -3.78 -7.33 -0.76
CA ASP A 169 -3.48 -5.91 -0.77
C ASP A 169 -4.30 -5.20 0.32
N HIS A 170 -3.59 -4.42 1.13
CA HIS A 170 -4.15 -3.80 2.31
C HIS A 170 -3.76 -2.32 2.42
N ILE A 171 -4.61 -1.57 3.12
CA ILE A 171 -4.33 -0.22 3.61
C ILE A 171 -4.75 -0.20 5.07
N VAL A 172 -3.84 0.20 5.96
CA VAL A 172 -4.06 0.34 7.39
C VAL A 172 -3.60 1.74 7.78
N VAL A 173 -4.46 2.51 8.46
CA VAL A 173 -4.24 3.95 8.66
C VAL A 173 -4.34 4.36 10.12
N SER A 174 -3.80 5.53 10.47
CA SER A 174 -4.03 6.15 11.79
C SER A 174 -5.52 6.38 12.07
N PRO A 175 -5.97 6.31 13.34
CA PRO A 175 -7.39 6.45 13.69
C PRO A 175 -8.06 7.72 13.19
N GLU A 176 -7.35 8.85 13.21
CA GLU A 176 -7.92 10.12 12.74
C GLU A 176 -8.15 10.08 11.22
N LEU A 177 -7.20 9.54 10.45
CA LEU A 177 -7.35 9.37 9.01
C LEU A 177 -8.47 8.37 8.68
N PHE A 178 -8.60 7.28 9.44
CA PHE A 178 -9.72 6.35 9.29
C PHE A 178 -11.07 7.05 9.49
N GLY A 179 -11.18 7.95 10.48
CA GLY A 179 -12.40 8.74 10.71
C GLY A 179 -12.80 9.65 9.54
N ARG A 180 -11.88 9.88 8.59
CA ARG A 180 -12.10 10.68 7.37
C ARG A 180 -12.38 9.83 6.14
N LEU A 181 -12.37 8.49 6.27
CA LEU A 181 -12.58 7.56 5.17
C LEU A 181 -14.00 7.67 4.61
N THR A 182 -14.10 7.72 3.28
CA THR A 182 -15.36 7.87 2.53
C THR A 182 -15.58 6.78 1.49
N LEU A 183 -14.52 6.14 1.03
CA LEU A 183 -14.57 5.04 0.08
C LEU A 183 -13.42 4.08 0.35
N VAL A 184 -13.71 2.79 0.25
CA VAL A 184 -12.72 1.72 0.09
C VAL A 184 -13.23 0.80 -1.00
N GLN A 185 -12.42 0.55 -2.03
CA GLN A 185 -12.86 -0.27 -3.14
C GLN A 185 -11.68 -0.94 -3.86
N PRO A 186 -11.64 -2.29 -3.92
CA PRO A 186 -10.88 -3.00 -4.94
C PRO A 186 -11.46 -2.73 -6.34
N LEU A 187 -10.61 -2.31 -7.28
CA LEU A 187 -11.00 -2.07 -8.66
C LEU A 187 -10.82 -3.33 -9.49
N HIS A 188 -11.88 -4.13 -9.63
CA HIS A 188 -11.90 -5.39 -10.39
C HIS A 188 -11.68 -5.18 -11.90
N THR A 189 -10.41 -5.00 -12.25
CA THR A 189 -9.89 -4.73 -13.60
C THR A 189 -8.87 -5.79 -14.03
N ASN A 190 -8.40 -6.61 -13.08
CA ASN A 190 -7.31 -7.56 -13.25
C ASN A 190 -7.70 -8.98 -12.81
N ALA A 191 -8.01 -9.20 -11.54
CA ALA A 191 -8.09 -10.56 -10.97
C ALA A 191 -9.18 -11.41 -11.63
N ASP A 192 -10.31 -10.79 -11.98
CA ASP A 192 -11.48 -11.45 -12.60
C ASP A 192 -11.34 -11.70 -14.11
N TYR A 193 -10.31 -11.11 -14.75
CA TYR A 193 -10.10 -11.25 -16.19
C TYR A 193 -9.18 -12.43 -16.50
N PRO A 194 -9.43 -13.17 -17.60
CA PRO A 194 -8.51 -14.20 -18.05
C PRO A 194 -7.17 -13.56 -18.45
N VAL A 195 -6.10 -14.37 -18.46
CA VAL A 195 -4.81 -13.94 -19.01
C VAL A 195 -5.03 -13.32 -20.38
N ALA A 196 -4.63 -12.05 -20.53
CA ALA A 196 -4.80 -11.29 -21.75
C ALA A 196 -4.02 -11.97 -22.90
N ASP A 197 -4.63 -12.02 -24.08
CA ASP A 197 -3.90 -12.34 -25.29
C ASP A 197 -2.86 -11.23 -25.56
N SER A 198 -1.74 -11.57 -26.19
CA SER A 198 -0.64 -10.60 -26.43
C SER A 198 -1.04 -9.38 -27.28
N GLU A 199 -2.20 -9.41 -27.92
CA GLU A 199 -2.75 -8.32 -28.73
C GLU A 199 -3.78 -7.46 -27.98
N ASP A 200 -4.20 -7.86 -26.76
CA ASP A 200 -5.11 -7.07 -25.94
C ASP A 200 -4.36 -5.94 -25.25
N LEU A 201 -4.57 -4.72 -25.77
CA LEU A 201 -4.00 -3.48 -25.24
C LEU A 201 -4.95 -2.78 -24.25
N SER A 202 -6.05 -3.43 -23.84
CA SER A 202 -6.95 -2.87 -22.85
C SER A 202 -6.26 -2.78 -21.48
N PRO A 203 -6.68 -1.85 -20.60
CA PRO A 203 -6.09 -1.72 -19.27
C PRO A 203 -6.52 -2.85 -18.31
N ARG A 204 -7.01 -3.98 -18.85
CA ARG A 204 -7.50 -5.11 -18.09
C ARG A 204 -6.45 -6.20 -18.06
N ARG A 205 -6.32 -6.89 -16.93
CA ARG A 205 -5.31 -7.93 -16.71
C ARG A 205 -3.88 -7.49 -17.01
N VAL A 206 -3.56 -6.24 -16.70
CA VAL A 206 -2.18 -5.74 -16.72
C VAL A 206 -1.38 -6.19 -15.48
N SER A 207 -2.11 -6.66 -14.46
CA SER A 207 -1.60 -7.34 -13.26
C SER A 207 -2.48 -8.56 -12.96
N ASP A 208 -2.01 -9.47 -12.12
CA ASP A 208 -2.79 -10.51 -11.47
C ASP A 208 -3.52 -10.02 -10.20
N HIS A 209 -3.15 -8.83 -9.69
CA HIS A 209 -3.80 -8.16 -8.57
C HIS A 209 -4.70 -7.01 -9.02
N ASP A 210 -5.84 -6.82 -8.35
CA ASP A 210 -6.69 -5.63 -8.48
C ASP A 210 -6.16 -4.47 -7.63
N PRO A 211 -6.14 -3.22 -8.14
CA PRO A 211 -5.78 -2.06 -7.34
C PRO A 211 -6.78 -1.82 -6.19
N LEU A 212 -6.28 -1.57 -4.98
CA LEU A 212 -7.08 -1.13 -3.85
C LEU A 212 -7.08 0.40 -3.73
N VAL A 213 -8.27 1.00 -3.73
CA VAL A 213 -8.44 2.46 -3.61
C VAL A 213 -9.10 2.80 -2.28
N ALA A 214 -8.56 3.82 -1.59
CA ALA A 214 -9.19 4.47 -0.44
C ALA A 214 -9.28 5.98 -0.67
N ILE A 215 -10.42 6.59 -0.35
CA ILE A 215 -10.65 8.05 -0.46
C ILE A 215 -10.97 8.63 0.91
N PHE A 216 -10.25 9.67 1.28
CA PHE A 216 -10.40 10.39 2.55
C PHE A 216 -10.90 11.80 2.30
N SER A 217 -11.87 12.24 3.11
CA SER A 217 -12.42 13.59 3.04
C SER A 217 -11.92 14.45 4.20
N PHE A 218 -11.21 15.51 3.84
CA PHE A 218 -10.84 16.59 4.73
C PHE A 218 -11.84 17.71 4.45
N SER A 219 -12.99 17.66 5.13
CA SER A 219 -13.99 18.73 5.02
C SER A 219 -13.37 20.07 5.43
N GLU A 220 -13.83 21.15 4.80
CA GLU A 220 -13.60 22.52 5.27
C GLU A 220 -14.20 22.76 6.67
#